data_AF-A0ABD5PAV6-F1
#
_entry.id   AF-A0ABD5PAV6-F1
#
_cell.length_a   1.000
_cell.length_b   1.000
_cell.length_c   1.000
_cell.angle_alpha   90.00
_cell.angle_beta   90.00
_cell.angle_gamma   90.00
#
_symmetry.space_group_name_H-M   'P 1'
#
loop_
_entity.id
_entity.type
_entity.pdbx_description
1 polymer ?
#
loop_
_entity_poly.entity_id
_entity_poly.type
_entity_poly.pdbx_seq_one_letter_code
_entity_poly.pdbx_strand_id
1 'polypeptide(L)'
;MQFDAFGDPDDTPLLFPLGWGNRPDHENVAWLVDRLVDAGYHVHTATIPTTVTDFERAYLRPVARYADANPPAALLSHSTGGLIAAHLDRAVPRVYLSPWWGIAGGTGGLRGLLLRLPTARSVLPVPTDGDAIGDLATDRQLREGPDGIAPAFLRTVHEAQKRLPPLREDSVVFCTLTDQVVSVRAIGERTPASRVRVYDGGHEFFSSSGRGAVADRVIDALSRSDPGAV
;
A
#
# COMPACT_ATOMS: atom_id res chain seq x y z
N MET A 1 -2.00 -10.23 11.45
CA MET A 1 -1.92 -10.18 9.97
C MET A 1 -2.70 -11.36 9.47
N GLN A 2 -3.58 -11.13 8.51
CA GLN A 2 -4.40 -12.15 7.88
C GLN A 2 -4.07 -12.19 6.39
N PHE A 3 -4.08 -13.39 5.81
CA PHE A 3 -3.87 -13.61 4.39
C PHE A 3 -5.09 -14.32 3.82
N ASP A 4 -5.57 -13.83 2.70
CA ASP A 4 -6.72 -14.37 1.97
C ASP A 4 -6.34 -14.49 0.50
N ALA A 5 -6.72 -15.59 -0.14
CA ALA A 5 -6.39 -15.89 -1.54
C ALA A 5 -7.66 -15.89 -2.39
N PHE A 6 -7.56 -15.35 -3.61
CA PHE A 6 -8.66 -15.14 -4.55
C PHE A 6 -8.22 -15.52 -5.96
N GLY A 7 -9.15 -16.04 -6.76
CA GLY A 7 -8.87 -16.53 -8.12
C GLY A 7 -8.53 -18.02 -8.18
N ASP A 8 -8.09 -18.48 -9.35
CA ASP A 8 -7.68 -19.87 -9.58
C ASP A 8 -6.24 -20.08 -9.09
N PRO A 9 -5.93 -21.11 -8.29
CA PRO A 9 -4.55 -21.44 -7.90
C PRO A 9 -3.58 -21.71 -9.07
N ASP A 10 -4.10 -22.01 -10.26
CA ASP A 10 -3.31 -22.22 -11.47
C ASP A 10 -2.95 -20.90 -12.19
N ASP A 11 -3.54 -19.76 -11.79
CA ASP A 11 -3.24 -18.43 -12.30
C ASP A 11 -1.92 -17.86 -11.73
N THR A 12 -1.48 -16.71 -12.28
CA THR A 12 -0.20 -16.10 -11.90
C THR A 12 -0.22 -15.61 -10.45
N PRO A 13 0.66 -16.08 -9.54
CA PRO A 13 0.59 -15.72 -8.13
C PRO A 13 1.01 -14.26 -7.89
N LEU A 14 0.12 -13.47 -7.31
CA LEU A 14 0.30 -12.05 -7.01
C LEU A 14 0.14 -11.81 -5.50
N LEU A 15 1.17 -11.32 -4.83
CA LEU A 15 1.06 -10.93 -3.41
C LEU A 15 0.73 -9.44 -3.31
N PHE A 16 -0.36 -9.14 -2.59
CA PHE A 16 -0.91 -7.81 -2.41
C PHE A 16 -0.98 -7.37 -0.94
N PRO A 17 0.10 -6.82 -0.36
CA PRO A 17 0.03 -6.16 0.94
C PRO A 17 -0.84 -4.90 0.88
N LEU A 18 -1.92 -4.90 1.66
CA LEU A 18 -2.93 -3.85 1.66
C LEU A 18 -2.47 -2.60 2.43
N GLY A 19 -3.16 -1.49 2.19
CA GLY A 19 -3.06 -0.28 2.99
C GLY A 19 -3.56 -0.47 4.42
N TRP A 20 -3.19 0.46 5.29
CA TRP A 20 -3.62 0.45 6.69
C TRP A 20 -5.13 0.70 6.80
N GLY A 21 -5.85 -0.22 7.44
CA GLY A 21 -7.31 -0.17 7.55
C GLY A 21 -8.07 -0.90 6.43
N ASN A 22 -7.40 -1.20 5.31
CA ASN A 22 -8.03 -1.92 4.19
C ASN A 22 -8.16 -3.41 4.48
N ARG A 23 -9.30 -3.96 4.05
CA ARG A 23 -9.64 -5.38 4.14
C ARG A 23 -10.15 -5.87 2.78
N PRO A 24 -9.95 -7.15 2.44
CA PRO A 24 -10.38 -7.67 1.14
C PRO A 24 -11.90 -7.65 0.95
N ASP A 25 -12.69 -7.64 2.03
CA ASP A 25 -14.16 -7.54 1.99
C ASP A 25 -14.67 -6.09 1.92
N HIS A 26 -13.79 -5.08 1.88
CA HIS A 26 -14.16 -3.70 1.59
C HIS A 26 -14.51 -3.53 0.12
N GLU A 27 -15.63 -2.88 -0.20
CA GLU A 27 -16.21 -2.87 -1.55
C GLU A 27 -15.22 -2.45 -2.64
N ASN A 28 -14.47 -1.37 -2.42
CA ASN A 28 -13.50 -0.88 -3.41
C ASN A 28 -12.22 -1.71 -3.47
N VAL A 29 -11.86 -2.39 -2.38
CA VAL A 29 -10.73 -3.34 -2.36
C VAL A 29 -11.11 -4.64 -3.08
N ALA A 30 -12.28 -5.19 -2.75
CA ALA A 30 -12.88 -6.34 -3.41
C ALA A 30 -12.97 -6.09 -4.93
N TRP A 31 -13.47 -4.92 -5.33
CA TRP A 31 -13.50 -4.51 -6.73
C TRP A 31 -12.12 -4.60 -7.40
N LEU A 32 -11.06 -4.09 -6.76
CA LEU A 32 -9.71 -4.17 -7.33
C LEU A 32 -9.20 -5.62 -7.38
N VAL A 33 -9.47 -6.41 -6.35
CA VAL A 33 -9.12 -7.84 -6.31
C VAL A 33 -9.80 -8.59 -7.45
N ASP A 34 -11.11 -8.37 -7.66
CA ASP A 34 -11.86 -8.99 -8.76
C ASP A 34 -11.27 -8.60 -10.12
N ARG A 35 -10.87 -7.34 -10.32
CA ARG A 35 -10.20 -6.90 -11.57
C ARG A 35 -8.87 -7.59 -11.81
N LEU A 36 -8.12 -7.90 -10.75
CA LEU A 36 -6.85 -8.62 -10.85
C LEU A 36 -7.09 -10.11 -11.13
N VAL A 37 -8.11 -10.72 -10.51
CA VAL A 37 -8.52 -12.10 -10.79
C VAL A 37 -9.00 -12.24 -12.24
N ASP A 38 -9.84 -11.32 -12.72
CA ASP A 38 -10.28 -11.26 -14.12
C ASP A 38 -9.11 -11.15 -15.12
N ALA A 39 -7.97 -10.62 -14.66
CA ALA A 39 -6.75 -10.47 -15.46
C ALA A 39 -5.82 -11.70 -15.38
N GLY A 40 -6.23 -12.80 -14.74
CA GLY A 40 -5.46 -14.04 -14.64
C GLY A 40 -4.42 -14.06 -13.52
N TYR A 41 -4.69 -13.36 -12.42
CA TYR A 41 -3.87 -13.41 -11.21
C TYR A 41 -4.54 -14.21 -10.09
N HIS A 42 -3.76 -15.11 -9.46
CA HIS A 42 -4.10 -15.68 -8.16
C HIS A 42 -3.65 -14.71 -7.06
N VAL A 43 -4.60 -13.94 -6.51
CA VAL A 43 -4.31 -12.80 -5.64
C VAL A 43 -4.26 -13.22 -4.19
N HIS A 44 -3.10 -13.08 -3.56
CA HIS A 44 -2.90 -13.25 -2.13
C HIS A 44 -2.87 -11.88 -1.45
N THR A 45 -3.96 -11.48 -0.79
CA THR A 45 -3.97 -10.24 -0.01
C THR A 45 -3.31 -10.41 1.35
N ALA A 46 -2.69 -9.36 1.87
CA ALA A 46 -2.21 -9.33 3.26
C ALA A 46 -2.84 -8.15 4.02
N THR A 47 -3.81 -8.46 4.87
CA THR A 47 -4.45 -7.49 5.77
C THR A 47 -3.54 -7.20 6.96
N ILE A 48 -3.08 -5.95 7.06
CA ILE A 48 -2.08 -5.53 8.04
C ILE A 48 -2.73 -5.16 9.39
N PRO A 49 -2.12 -5.54 10.54
CA PRO A 49 -2.57 -5.07 11.86
C PRO A 49 -2.62 -3.54 11.95
N THR A 50 -3.60 -2.96 12.63
CA THR A 50 -3.76 -1.50 12.68
C THR A 50 -2.96 -0.81 13.80
N THR A 51 -2.53 -1.55 14.81
CA THR A 51 -1.68 -1.02 15.90
C THR A 51 -0.43 -1.88 16.04
N VAL A 52 0.74 -1.31 15.78
CA VAL A 52 2.02 -2.01 15.89
C VAL A 52 3.09 -1.16 16.55
N THR A 53 3.99 -1.81 17.27
CA THR A 53 5.17 -1.19 17.90
C THR A 53 6.50 -1.67 17.31
N ASP A 54 6.48 -2.75 16.52
CA ASP A 54 7.63 -3.34 15.84
C ASP A 54 7.26 -3.67 14.40
N PHE A 55 7.84 -2.93 13.46
CA PHE A 55 7.56 -3.06 12.02
C PHE A 55 7.97 -4.44 11.49
N GLU A 56 9.15 -4.93 11.88
CA GLU A 56 9.65 -6.20 11.38
C GLU A 56 8.80 -7.35 11.87
N ARG A 57 8.56 -7.40 13.18
CA ARG A 57 7.83 -8.51 13.80
C ARG A 57 6.38 -8.52 13.39
N ALA A 58 5.73 -7.35 13.31
CA ALA A 58 4.31 -7.27 13.05
C ALA A 58 3.93 -7.29 11.57
N TYR A 59 4.80 -6.76 10.69
CA TYR A 59 4.55 -6.67 9.25
C TYR A 59 5.52 -7.48 8.41
N LEU A 60 6.82 -7.16 8.45
CA LEU A 60 7.77 -7.70 7.47
C LEU A 60 7.93 -9.22 7.56
N ARG A 61 8.19 -9.77 8.75
CA ARG A 61 8.43 -11.22 8.93
C ARG A 61 7.21 -12.06 8.58
N PRO A 62 5.96 -11.70 8.99
CA PRO A 62 4.78 -12.41 8.53
C PRO A 62 4.63 -12.44 7.00
N VAL A 63 4.79 -11.30 6.32
CA VAL A 63 4.68 -11.25 4.85
C VAL A 63 5.80 -12.04 4.19
N ALA A 64 7.04 -11.93 4.69
CA ALA A 64 8.18 -12.68 4.16
C ALA A 64 7.97 -14.19 4.28
N ARG A 65 7.52 -14.69 5.44
CA ARG A 65 7.21 -16.11 5.66
C ARG A 65 6.07 -16.60 4.77
N TYR A 66 5.03 -15.78 4.59
CA TYR A 66 3.94 -16.14 3.69
C TYR A 66 4.42 -16.25 2.25
N ALA A 67 5.26 -15.31 1.80
CA ALA A 67 5.87 -15.33 0.48
C ALA A 67 6.89 -16.48 0.29
N ASP A 68 7.54 -16.96 1.35
CA ASP A 68 8.36 -18.19 1.27
C ASP A 68 7.50 -19.43 1.00
N ALA A 69 6.33 -19.51 1.64
CA ALA A 69 5.40 -20.63 1.48
C ALA A 69 4.59 -20.54 0.18
N ASN A 70 4.33 -19.32 -0.31
CA ASN A 70 3.56 -19.03 -1.51
C ASN A 70 4.35 -18.02 -2.36
N PRO A 71 5.36 -18.48 -3.13
CA PRO A 71 6.23 -17.59 -3.90
C PRO A 71 5.45 -16.77 -4.92
N PRO A 72 5.41 -15.43 -4.81
CA PRO A 72 4.71 -14.60 -5.77
C PRO A 72 5.55 -14.42 -7.05
N ALA A 73 4.89 -14.28 -8.19
CA ALA A 73 5.51 -13.86 -9.45
C ALA A 73 5.70 -12.33 -9.49
N ALA A 74 4.81 -11.57 -8.84
CA ALA A 74 4.89 -10.11 -8.72
C ALA A 74 4.32 -9.61 -7.39
N LEU A 75 4.62 -8.35 -7.04
CA LEU A 75 4.01 -7.66 -5.90
C LEU A 75 3.17 -6.48 -6.38
N LEU A 76 1.92 -6.42 -5.93
CA LEU A 76 1.13 -5.18 -5.90
C LEU A 76 1.12 -4.69 -4.47
N SER A 77 1.14 -3.38 -4.21
CA SER A 77 1.08 -2.90 -2.83
C SER A 77 0.49 -1.52 -2.72
N HIS A 78 -0.23 -1.24 -1.64
CA HIS A 78 -0.84 0.07 -1.43
C HIS A 78 -0.40 0.70 -0.10
N SER A 79 -0.11 2.00 -0.10
CA SER A 79 0.12 2.78 1.12
C SER A 79 1.14 2.13 2.07
N THR A 80 0.72 1.74 3.28
CA THR A 80 1.56 1.02 4.26
C THR A 80 2.04 -0.33 3.73
N GLY A 81 1.22 -1.03 2.95
CA GLY A 81 1.63 -2.20 2.18
C GLY A 81 2.81 -1.91 1.25
N GLY A 82 2.87 -0.72 0.65
CA GLY A 82 4.01 -0.28 -0.17
C GLY A 82 5.30 -0.03 0.62
N LEU A 83 5.19 0.34 1.90
CA LEU A 83 6.34 0.37 2.81
C LEU A 83 6.81 -1.05 3.15
N ILE A 84 5.89 -1.98 3.41
CA ILE A 84 6.22 -3.38 3.68
C ILE A 84 6.87 -4.03 2.46
N ALA A 85 6.25 -3.88 1.29
CA ALA A 85 6.76 -4.42 0.04
C ALA A 85 8.17 -3.92 -0.26
N ALA A 86 8.46 -2.63 -0.05
CA ALA A 86 9.80 -2.08 -0.25
C ALA A 86 10.87 -2.78 0.61
N HIS A 87 10.55 -3.18 1.84
CA HIS A 87 11.46 -3.89 2.75
C HIS A 87 11.56 -5.40 2.51
N LEU A 88 10.69 -6.00 1.68
CA LEU A 88 10.82 -7.41 1.33
C LEU A 88 12.05 -7.64 0.47
N ASP A 89 12.88 -8.62 0.84
CA ASP A 89 14.02 -9.04 0.03
C ASP A 89 13.60 -10.14 -0.95
N ARG A 90 13.02 -9.73 -2.07
CA ARG A 90 12.55 -10.62 -3.16
C ARG A 90 12.88 -10.02 -4.51
N ALA A 91 13.46 -10.84 -5.38
CA ALA A 91 13.78 -10.48 -6.76
C ALA A 91 12.57 -10.68 -7.69
N VAL A 92 11.46 -10.02 -7.36
CA VAL A 92 10.24 -10.02 -8.16
C VAL A 92 9.83 -8.57 -8.46
N PRO A 93 9.20 -8.33 -9.62
CA PRO A 93 8.71 -7.01 -9.99
C PRO A 93 7.66 -6.47 -9.03
N ARG A 94 7.54 -5.13 -9.00
CA ARG A 94 6.72 -4.44 -8.01
C ARG A 94 5.96 -3.28 -8.58
N VAL A 95 4.65 -3.28 -8.35
CA VAL A 95 3.79 -2.13 -8.59
C VAL A 95 3.36 -1.55 -7.25
N TYR A 96 3.70 -0.29 -7.03
CA TYR A 96 3.34 0.44 -5.82
C TYR A 96 2.22 1.42 -6.11
N LEU A 97 1.19 1.43 -5.26
CA LEU A 97 0.04 2.33 -5.32
C LEU A 97 0.13 3.29 -4.14
N SER A 98 0.44 4.56 -4.41
CA SER A 98 0.62 5.62 -3.40
C SER A 98 1.40 5.13 -2.15
N PRO A 99 2.64 4.60 -2.31
CA PRO A 99 3.34 3.97 -1.21
C PRO A 99 3.68 4.96 -0.09
N TRP A 100 3.54 4.54 1.17
CA TRP A 100 3.75 5.41 2.33
C TRP A 100 5.24 5.53 2.70
N TRP A 101 6.03 6.09 1.79
CA TRP A 101 7.47 6.31 1.97
C TRP A 101 7.81 7.62 2.67
N GLY A 102 6.81 8.46 2.91
CA GLY A 102 6.88 9.64 3.76
C GLY A 102 5.48 10.13 4.09
N ILE A 103 5.35 10.97 5.11
CA ILE A 103 4.07 11.55 5.55
C ILE A 103 3.90 12.94 4.93
N ALA A 104 2.71 13.24 4.38
CA ALA A 104 2.36 14.53 3.79
C ALA A 104 2.43 15.70 4.80
N GLY A 105 2.56 16.95 4.31
CA GLY A 105 2.38 18.16 5.13
C GLY A 105 3.49 18.48 6.15
N GLY A 106 4.76 18.18 5.85
CA GLY A 106 5.86 18.38 6.79
C GLY A 106 6.30 19.84 7.01
N THR A 107 5.57 20.60 7.83
CA THR A 107 6.12 21.78 8.54
C THR A 107 5.76 21.71 10.03
N GLY A 108 6.76 21.73 10.91
CA GLY A 108 6.59 22.12 12.33
C GLY A 108 6.92 21.08 13.41
N GLY A 109 7.65 21.53 14.44
CA GLY A 109 8.18 20.74 15.57
C GLY A 109 7.16 19.94 16.40
N LEU A 110 5.85 20.15 16.20
CA LEU A 110 4.78 19.33 16.78
C LEU A 110 4.85 17.86 16.35
N ARG A 111 5.22 17.57 15.09
CA ARG A 111 5.39 16.19 14.61
C ARG A 111 6.54 15.47 15.32
N GLY A 112 7.66 16.16 15.52
CA GLY A 112 8.81 15.61 16.26
C GLY A 112 8.46 15.30 17.71
N LEU A 113 7.57 16.09 18.33
CA LEU A 113 7.10 15.87 19.69
C LEU A 113 6.15 14.65 19.78
N LEU A 114 5.21 14.52 18.85
CA LEU A 114 4.28 13.38 18.78
C LEU A 114 5.03 12.05 18.59
N LEU A 115 6.03 12.01 17.71
CA LEU A 115 6.86 10.82 17.48
C LEU A 115 7.69 10.39 18.71
N ARG A 116 7.88 11.27 19.70
CA ARG A 116 8.60 10.96 20.93
C ARG A 116 7.73 10.31 22.01
N LEU A 117 6.41 10.35 21.87
CA LEU A 117 5.49 9.76 22.85
C LEU A 117 5.47 8.23 22.72
N PRO A 118 5.87 7.46 23.75
CA PRO A 118 5.92 6.00 23.70
C PRO A 118 4.54 5.36 23.98
N THR A 119 3.45 5.98 23.52
CA THR A 119 2.10 5.48 23.78
C THR A 119 1.55 4.69 22.61
N ALA A 120 1.03 3.50 22.92
CA ALA A 120 0.30 2.64 21.99
C ALA A 120 -1.20 2.96 21.95
N ARG A 121 -1.68 3.93 22.76
CA ARG A 121 -3.07 4.38 22.70
C ARG A 121 -3.27 5.25 21.46
N SER A 122 -4.31 4.95 20.69
CA SER A 122 -4.81 5.79 19.60
C SER A 122 -5.32 7.10 20.17
N VAL A 123 -4.62 8.19 19.88
CA VAL A 123 -4.94 9.53 20.42
C VAL A 123 -4.96 10.62 19.34
N LEU A 124 -4.51 10.29 18.12
CA LEU A 124 -4.51 11.21 17.00
C LEU A 124 -5.68 10.90 16.06
N PRO A 125 -6.49 11.90 15.68
CA PRO A 125 -7.58 11.70 14.73
C PRO A 125 -7.00 11.28 13.37
N VAL A 126 -7.68 10.34 12.71
CA VAL A 126 -7.42 10.01 11.30
C VAL A 126 -8.03 11.13 10.45
N PRO A 127 -7.39 11.58 9.34
CA PRO A 127 -8.05 12.49 8.41
C PRO A 127 -9.38 11.88 7.94
N THR A 128 -10.51 12.48 8.32
CA THR A 128 -11.87 11.97 8.08
C THR A 128 -12.47 12.41 6.75
N ASP A 129 -11.68 13.04 5.88
CA ASP A 129 -12.19 13.54 4.61
C ASP A 129 -12.24 12.41 3.58
N GLY A 130 -13.45 11.93 3.27
CA GLY A 130 -13.68 10.88 2.27
C GLY A 130 -13.06 11.24 0.92
N ASP A 131 -13.04 12.52 0.56
CA ASP A 131 -12.45 13.02 -0.68
C ASP A 131 -10.93 12.81 -0.75
N ALA A 132 -10.25 12.70 0.39
CA ALA A 132 -8.81 12.41 0.44
C ALA A 132 -8.50 10.93 0.15
N ILE A 133 -9.46 10.03 0.43
CA ILE A 133 -9.39 8.60 0.10
C ILE A 133 -9.77 8.41 -1.37
N GLY A 134 -10.94 8.94 -1.77
CA GLY A 134 -11.50 8.90 -3.12
C GLY A 134 -13.01 9.12 -3.10
N ASP A 135 -13.59 9.59 -4.21
CA ASP A 135 -15.01 9.99 -4.30
C ASP A 135 -16.03 8.83 -4.15
N LEU A 136 -15.55 7.59 -4.18
CA LEU A 136 -16.34 6.38 -3.93
C LEU A 136 -16.06 5.75 -2.55
N ALA A 137 -15.32 6.42 -1.66
CA ALA A 137 -15.05 5.90 -0.32
C ALA A 137 -16.38 5.68 0.44
N THR A 138 -16.65 4.43 0.82
CA THR A 138 -17.92 4.09 1.47
C THR A 138 -17.90 4.43 2.96
N ASP A 139 -19.07 4.78 3.52
CA ASP A 139 -19.19 5.04 4.96
C ASP A 139 -18.76 3.84 5.81
N ARG A 140 -18.92 2.61 5.30
CA ARG A 140 -18.48 1.40 5.99
C ARG A 140 -16.96 1.33 6.09
N GLN A 141 -16.24 1.61 5.00
CA GLN A 141 -14.78 1.68 5.02
C GLN A 141 -14.27 2.74 5.99
N LEU A 142 -14.92 3.91 6.01
CA LEU A 142 -14.56 4.98 6.93
C LEU A 142 -14.83 4.61 8.39
N ARG A 143 -15.95 3.93 8.69
CA ARG A 143 -16.29 3.47 10.06
C ARG A 143 -15.45 2.31 10.56
N GLU A 144 -15.10 1.37 9.68
CA GLU A 144 -14.26 0.21 10.01
C GLU A 144 -12.77 0.54 9.94
N GLY A 145 -12.44 1.73 9.44
CA GLY A 145 -11.11 2.31 9.53
C GLY A 145 -10.69 2.52 10.99
N PRO A 146 -9.39 2.75 11.24
CA PRO A 146 -8.89 2.81 12.60
C PRO A 146 -9.40 4.05 13.35
N ASP A 147 -9.85 3.89 14.59
CA ASP A 147 -10.39 4.99 15.43
C ASP A 147 -9.39 6.12 15.73
N GLY A 148 -8.11 5.88 15.49
CA GLY A 148 -7.05 6.86 15.68
C GLY A 148 -5.67 6.27 15.50
N ILE A 149 -4.70 7.16 15.31
CA ILE A 149 -3.31 6.78 15.10
C ILE A 149 -2.57 6.77 16.44
N ALA A 150 -1.96 5.64 16.78
CA ALA A 150 -1.08 5.54 17.94
C ALA A 150 0.28 6.22 17.64
N PRO A 151 0.79 7.10 18.51
CA PRO A 151 2.11 7.71 18.36
C PRO A 151 3.25 6.69 18.23
N ALA A 152 3.19 5.58 18.98
CA ALA A 152 4.14 4.49 18.83
C ALA A 152 4.12 3.87 17.42
N PHE A 153 2.93 3.75 16.81
CA PHE A 153 2.78 3.29 15.43
C PHE A 153 3.43 4.27 14.45
N LEU A 154 3.17 5.58 14.58
CA LEU A 154 3.81 6.59 13.72
C LEU A 154 5.34 6.58 13.86
N ARG A 155 5.87 6.42 15.07
CA ARG A 155 7.32 6.28 15.28
C ARG A 155 7.87 5.06 14.56
N THR A 156 7.21 3.91 14.71
CA THR A 156 7.62 2.66 14.06
C THR A 156 7.60 2.77 12.54
N VAL A 157 6.56 3.38 11.96
CA VAL A 157 6.47 3.66 10.51
C VAL A 157 7.54 4.63 10.05
N HIS A 158 7.74 5.75 10.76
CA HIS A 158 8.75 6.77 10.42
C HIS A 158 10.17 6.20 10.43
N GLU A 159 10.47 5.34 11.41
CA GLU A 159 11.76 4.63 11.47
C GLU A 159 11.94 3.64 10.31
N ALA A 160 10.88 2.94 9.89
CA ALA A 160 10.93 2.10 8.70
C ALA A 160 11.10 2.91 7.40
N GLN A 161 10.48 4.10 7.30
CA GLN A 161 10.65 5.02 6.17
C GLN A 161 12.10 5.49 6.01
N LYS A 162 12.77 5.84 7.12
CA LYS A 162 14.20 6.23 7.11
C LYS A 162 15.13 5.13 6.60
N ARG A 163 14.77 3.86 6.83
CA ARG A 163 15.56 2.69 6.46
C ARG A 163 15.16 2.08 5.12
N LEU A 164 14.28 2.72 4.37
CA LEU A 164 13.82 2.21 3.08
C LEU A 164 15.01 1.93 2.15
N PRO A 165 15.10 0.73 1.56
CA PRO A 165 16.16 0.38 0.62
C PRO A 165 16.07 1.20 -0.69
N PRO A 166 17.07 1.12 -1.57
CA PRO A 166 16.99 1.64 -2.93
C PRO A 166 15.79 1.07 -3.68
N LEU A 167 15.18 1.88 -4.55
CA LEU A 167 14.11 1.40 -5.42
C LEU A 167 14.67 0.37 -6.40
N ARG A 168 13.96 -0.74 -6.58
CA ARG A 168 14.36 -1.78 -7.53
C ARG A 168 14.14 -1.33 -8.98
N GLU A 169 14.89 -1.92 -9.90
CA GLU A 169 14.87 -1.51 -11.31
C GLU A 169 13.58 -1.86 -12.06
N ASP A 170 12.91 -2.91 -11.61
CA ASP A 170 11.66 -3.47 -12.10
C ASP A 170 10.43 -2.86 -11.41
N SER A 171 10.62 -1.80 -10.61
CA SER A 171 9.52 -1.18 -9.86
C SER A 171 8.82 -0.08 -10.64
N VAL A 172 7.49 -0.09 -10.63
CA VAL A 172 6.62 0.99 -11.12
C VAL A 172 5.84 1.58 -9.96
N VAL A 173 5.73 2.91 -9.91
CA VAL A 173 5.04 3.61 -8.82
C VAL A 173 3.92 4.46 -9.37
N PHE A 174 2.71 4.19 -8.91
CA PHE A 174 1.53 5.00 -9.15
C PHE A 174 1.30 5.97 -7.98
N CYS A 175 0.96 7.22 -8.27
CA CYS A 175 0.55 8.17 -7.25
C CYS A 175 -0.37 9.25 -7.83
N THR A 176 -1.19 9.86 -6.98
CA THR A 176 -1.82 11.14 -7.30
C THR A 176 -0.97 12.30 -6.77
N LEU A 177 -0.92 13.41 -7.50
CA LEU A 177 -0.12 14.58 -7.11
C LEU A 177 -0.76 15.37 -5.96
N THR A 178 -2.04 15.15 -5.70
CA THR A 178 -2.82 15.80 -4.63
C THR A 178 -2.96 14.93 -3.38
N ASP A 179 -2.12 13.89 -3.25
CA ASP A 179 -2.22 12.93 -2.13
C ASP A 179 -2.00 13.64 -0.79
N GLN A 180 -3.01 13.59 0.08
CA GLN A 180 -3.00 14.21 1.40
C GLN A 180 -2.56 13.24 2.52
N VAL A 181 -2.42 11.95 2.20
CA VAL A 181 -2.08 10.90 3.16
C VAL A 181 -0.57 10.61 3.13
N VAL A 182 0.01 10.50 1.94
CA VAL A 182 1.43 10.19 1.75
C VAL A 182 2.19 11.34 1.11
N SER A 183 3.49 11.40 1.35
CA SER A 183 4.34 12.44 0.77
C SER A 183 4.67 12.12 -0.69
N VAL A 184 3.97 12.78 -1.62
CA VAL A 184 4.28 12.76 -3.06
C VAL A 184 5.74 13.16 -3.32
N ARG A 185 6.26 14.12 -2.54
CA ARG A 185 7.67 14.52 -2.60
C ARG A 185 8.61 13.35 -2.29
N ALA A 186 8.34 12.57 -1.24
CA ALA A 186 9.17 11.41 -0.88
C ALA A 186 9.13 10.33 -1.97
N ILE A 187 7.98 10.17 -2.65
CA ILE A 187 7.86 9.28 -3.81
C ILE A 187 8.74 9.79 -4.96
N GLY A 188 8.65 11.07 -5.30
CA GLY A 188 9.41 11.70 -6.39
C GLY A 188 10.93 11.70 -6.17
N GLU A 189 11.39 11.93 -4.93
CA GLU A 189 12.83 11.88 -4.58
C GLU A 189 13.43 10.46 -4.73
N ARG A 190 12.60 9.42 -4.69
CA ARG A 190 13.03 8.01 -4.73
C ARG A 190 12.79 7.32 -6.06
N THR A 191 11.99 7.91 -6.94
CA THR A 191 11.51 7.24 -8.15
C THR A 191 11.92 8.02 -9.39
N PRO A 192 12.69 7.40 -10.31
CA PRO A 192 12.96 8.00 -11.61
C PRO A 192 11.65 8.32 -12.33
N ALA A 193 11.58 9.47 -13.02
CA ALA A 193 10.38 9.93 -13.71
C ALA A 193 9.80 8.88 -14.69
N SER A 194 10.67 8.11 -15.36
CA SER A 194 10.27 7.03 -16.28
C SER A 194 9.49 5.88 -15.61
N ARG A 195 9.54 5.76 -14.29
CA ARG A 195 8.88 4.72 -13.48
C ARG A 195 7.73 5.24 -12.63
N VAL A 196 7.47 6.55 -12.66
CA VAL A 196 6.29 7.15 -12.01
C VAL A 196 5.12 7.15 -13.00
N ARG A 197 3.92 6.83 -12.50
CA ARG A 197 2.65 6.88 -13.22
C ARG A 197 1.66 7.71 -12.41
N VAL A 198 1.36 8.91 -12.90
CA VAL A 198 0.40 9.79 -12.23
C VAL A 198 -1.03 9.36 -12.56
N TYR A 199 -1.92 9.52 -11.59
CA TYR A 199 -3.36 9.40 -11.74
C TYR A 199 -4.12 10.47 -10.93
N ASP A 200 -5.39 10.67 -11.27
CA ASP A 200 -6.35 11.44 -10.47
C ASP A 200 -7.30 10.47 -9.75
N GLY A 201 -7.68 10.77 -8.50
CA GLY A 201 -8.55 9.89 -7.70
C GLY A 201 -8.04 9.59 -6.29
N GLY A 202 -7.53 10.59 -5.58
CA GLY A 202 -7.21 10.46 -4.15
C GLY A 202 -6.11 9.45 -3.80
N HIS A 203 -6.00 9.14 -2.51
CA HIS A 203 -5.02 8.17 -2.00
C HIS A 203 -5.30 6.72 -2.45
N GLU A 204 -6.57 6.42 -2.69
CA GLU A 204 -7.07 5.13 -3.13
C GLU A 204 -7.76 5.29 -4.48
N PHE A 205 -7.00 5.16 -5.56
CA PHE A 205 -7.58 5.25 -6.91
C PHE A 205 -8.78 4.30 -7.09
N PHE A 206 -8.76 3.13 -6.45
CA PHE A 206 -9.81 2.11 -6.52
C PHE A 206 -11.09 2.52 -5.79
N SER A 207 -10.99 3.51 -4.90
CA SER A 207 -12.09 4.23 -4.28
C SER A 207 -12.44 5.50 -5.04
N SER A 208 -12.11 5.61 -6.34
CA SER A 208 -12.45 6.78 -7.15
C SER A 208 -13.18 6.46 -8.46
N SER A 209 -13.96 7.41 -8.99
CA SER A 209 -14.73 7.26 -10.24
C SER A 209 -13.87 6.94 -11.46
N GLY A 210 -12.62 7.41 -11.49
CA GLY A 210 -11.62 7.07 -12.51
C GLY A 210 -10.98 5.69 -12.38
N ARG A 211 -11.41 4.86 -11.41
CA ARG A 211 -10.72 3.62 -11.02
C ARG A 211 -10.44 2.64 -12.16
N GLY A 212 -11.35 2.52 -13.12
CA GLY A 212 -11.22 1.59 -14.25
C GLY A 212 -9.96 1.85 -15.09
N ALA A 213 -9.78 3.09 -15.55
CA ALA A 213 -8.64 3.47 -16.38
C ALA A 213 -7.30 3.35 -15.64
N VAL A 214 -7.29 3.56 -14.32
CA VAL A 214 -6.09 3.38 -13.50
C VAL A 214 -5.81 1.90 -13.26
N ALA A 215 -6.83 1.08 -12.99
CA ALA A 215 -6.69 -0.37 -12.83
C ALA A 215 -6.13 -1.03 -14.09
N ASP A 216 -6.62 -0.67 -15.28
CA ASP A 216 -6.11 -1.22 -16.54
C ASP A 216 -4.61 -0.90 -16.72
N ARG A 217 -4.18 0.32 -16.36
CA ARG A 217 -2.76 0.71 -16.38
C ARG A 217 -1.92 -0.04 -15.32
N VAL A 218 -2.51 -0.35 -14.17
CA VAL A 218 -1.86 -1.15 -13.11
C VAL A 218 -1.66 -2.58 -13.58
N ILE A 219 -2.69 -3.18 -14.17
CA ILE A 219 -2.63 -4.53 -14.77
C ILE A 219 -1.56 -4.57 -15.88
N ASP A 220 -1.57 -3.60 -16.80
CA ASP A 220 -0.54 -3.48 -17.84
C ASP A 220 0.88 -3.42 -17.26
N ALA A 221 1.07 -2.71 -16.15
CA ALA A 221 2.37 -2.63 -15.48
C ALA A 221 2.78 -3.96 -14.84
N LEU A 222 1.82 -4.72 -14.30
CA LEU A 222 2.05 -6.06 -13.77
C LEU A 222 2.37 -7.07 -14.88
N SER A 223 1.67 -7.03 -16.02
CA SER A 223 1.91 -7.98 -17.12
C SER A 223 3.23 -7.73 -17.84
N ARG A 224 3.65 -6.47 -18.02
CA ARG A 224 4.99 -6.14 -18.58
C ARG A 224 6.15 -6.49 -17.67
N SER A 225 5.83 -6.79 -16.42
CA SER A 225 6.78 -7.23 -15.43
C SER A 225 6.97 -8.75 -15.43
N ASP A 226 6.12 -9.50 -16.13
CA ASP A 226 6.26 -10.94 -16.29
C ASP A 226 7.47 -11.27 -17.21
N PRO A 227 8.48 -12.01 -16.70
CA PRO A 227 9.59 -12.47 -17.53
C PRO A 227 9.17 -13.41 -18.68
N GLY A 228 7.95 -13.97 -18.65
CA GLY A 228 7.42 -14.88 -19.65
C GLY A 228 6.68 -14.25 -20.84
N ALA A 229 6.51 -12.92 -20.86
CA ALA A 229 5.68 -12.23 -21.86
C ALA A 229 6.42 -11.78 -23.15
N VAL A 230 7.42 -12.55 -23.62
CA VAL A 230 8.13 -12.30 -24.90
C VAL A 230 8.00 -13.49 -25.84
#